data_AF-A0A2E4ILP4-F1
#
_entry.id   AF-A0A2E4ILP4-F1
#
_cell.length_a   1.000
_cell.length_b   1.000
_cell.length_c   1.000
_cell.angle_alpha   90.00
_cell.angle_beta   90.00
_cell.angle_gamma   90.00
#
_symmetry.space_group_name_H-M   'P 1'
#
loop_
_entity.id
_entity.type
_entity.pdbx_description
1 polymer ?
#
loop_
_entity_poly.entity_id
_entity_poly.type
_entity_poly.pdbx_seq_one_letter_code
_entity_poly.pdbx_strand_id
1 'polypeptide(L)' 'MPFRSYDTLRVFTVVARHESVTAAAQELNLSKASVSYQIRKLEDELGFAVIRSRQPMQYLCGPSLA' A
#
# COMPACT_ATOMS: atom_id res chain seq x y z
N MET A 1 12.17 -22.38 5.53
CA MET A 1 11.64 -21.10 6.03
C MET A 1 10.21 -20.95 5.53
N PRO A 2 9.16 -21.13 6.35
CA PRO A 2 7.80 -20.89 5.90
C PRO A 2 7.51 -19.40 6.04
N PHE A 3 7.64 -18.64 4.95
CA PHE A 3 7.13 -17.28 4.90
C PHE A 3 5.60 -17.35 5.08
N ARG A 4 5.11 -17.03 6.29
CA ARG A 4 3.67 -17.03 6.63
C ARG A 4 2.88 -15.91 5.91
N SER A 5 3.54 -15.07 5.11
CA SER A 5 3.02 -13.82 4.56
C SER A 5 3.00 -13.80 3.04
N TYR A 6 2.38 -14.82 2.41
CA TYR A 6 2.19 -14.86 0.94
C TYR A 6 1.40 -13.65 0.43
N ASP A 7 0.41 -13.19 1.20
CA ASP A 7 -0.43 -12.05 0.79
C ASP A 7 0.38 -10.76 0.67
N THR A 8 1.27 -10.49 1.63
CA THR A 8 2.09 -9.27 1.66
C THR A 8 3.12 -9.24 0.52
N LEU A 9 3.74 -10.39 0.21
CA LEU A 9 4.63 -10.53 -0.95
C LEU A 9 3.87 -10.39 -2.28
N ARG A 10 2.62 -10.86 -2.34
CA ARG A 10 1.76 -10.67 -3.51
C ARG A 10 1.43 -9.20 -3.70
N VAL A 11 1.06 -8.49 -2.63
CA VAL A 11 0.81 -7.04 -2.68
C VAL A 11 2.07 -6.29 -3.13
N PHE A 12 3.23 -6.63 -2.56
CA PHE A 12 4.50 -6.04 -2.99
C PHE A 12 4.80 -6.28 -4.48
N THR A 13 4.62 -7.51 -4.97
CA THR A 13 4.88 -7.86 -6.38
C THR A 13 3.97 -7.06 -7.32
N VAL A 14 2.68 -6.94 -6.99
CA VAL A 14 1.74 -6.15 -7.81
C VAL A 14 2.14 -4.67 -7.77
N VAL A 15 2.48 -4.13 -6.60
CA VAL A 15 2.89 -2.72 -6.49
C VAL A 15 4.20 -2.45 -7.22
N ALA A 16 5.15 -3.38 -7.19
CA ALA A 16 6.40 -3.30 -7.94
C ALA A 16 6.17 -3.35 -9.46
N ARG A 17 5.19 -4.13 -9.94
CA ARG A 17 4.83 -4.19 -11.37
C ARG A 17 4.14 -2.92 -11.87
N HIS A 18 3.28 -2.33 -11.04
CA HIS A 18 2.51 -1.14 -11.39
C HIS A 18 3.23 0.17 -11.06
N GLU A 19 4.30 0.11 -10.27
CA GLU A 19 5.03 1.26 -9.71
C GLU A 19 4.10 2.28 -9.01
N SER A 20 2.89 1.86 -8.63
CA SER A 20 1.83 2.72 -8.15
C SER A 20 0.90 1.98 -7.20
N VAL A 21 0.82 2.48 -5.97
CA VAL A 21 -0.06 1.94 -4.91
C VAL A 21 -1.53 2.02 -5.31
N THR A 22 -1.93 3.04 -6.09
CA THR A 22 -3.32 3.21 -6.52
C THR A 22 -3.73 2.15 -7.55
N ALA A 23 -2.88 1.92 -8.56
CA ALA A 23 -3.14 0.92 -9.59
C ALA A 23 -3.11 -0.50 -9.01
N ALA A 24 -2.14 -0.78 -8.14
CA ALA A 24 -2.08 -2.06 -7.44
C ALA A 24 -3.31 -2.31 -6.54
N ALA A 25 -3.80 -1.30 -5.83
CA ALA A 25 -5.01 -1.41 -5.01
C ALA A 25 -6.25 -1.75 -5.85
N GLN A 26 -6.37 -1.18 -7.05
CA GLN A 26 -7.44 -1.52 -8.00
C GLN A 26 -7.33 -2.97 -8.48
N GLU A 27 -6.14 -3.43 -8.87
CA GLU A 27 -5.93 -4.81 -9.32
C GLU A 27 -6.20 -5.84 -8.21
N LEU A 28 -5.80 -5.52 -6.99
CA LEU A 28 -5.98 -6.39 -5.82
C LEU A 28 -7.39 -6.33 -5.22
N ASN A 29 -8.28 -5.46 -5.73
CA ASN A 29 -9.57 -5.14 -5.11
C ASN A 29 -9.44 -4.76 -3.61
N LEU A 30 -8.38 -4.03 -3.29
CA LEU A 30 -8.10 -3.56 -1.93
C LEU A 30 -8.23 -2.04 -1.87
N SER A 31 -8.46 -1.52 -0.67
CA SER A 31 -8.36 -0.08 -0.41
C SER A 31 -6.89 0.36 -0.40
N LYS A 32 -6.63 1.61 -0.80
CA LYS A 32 -5.27 2.20 -0.70
C LYS A 32 -4.70 2.09 0.71
N ALA A 33 -5.56 2.20 1.73
CA ALA A 33 -5.18 2.04 3.13
C ALA A 33 -4.70 0.61 3.45
N SER A 34 -5.42 -0.42 3.00
CA SER A 34 -5.00 -1.81 3.17
C SER A 34 -3.68 -2.10 2.46
N VAL A 35 -3.51 -1.65 1.22
CA VAL A 35 -2.26 -1.84 0.46
C VAL A 35 -1.10 -1.13 1.15
N SER A 36 -1.31 0.11 1.61
CA SER A 36 -0.30 0.87 2.35
C SER A 36 0.07 0.20 3.68
N TYR A 37 -0.91 -0.33 4.42
CA TYR A 37 -0.68 -1.10 5.64
C TYR A 37 0.15 -2.37 5.39
N GLN A 38 -0.18 -3.12 4.34
CA GLN A 38 0.57 -4.32 3.97
C GLN A 38 2.01 -4.01 3.58
N ILE A 39 2.23 -2.95 2.80
CA ILE A 39 3.58 -2.52 2.43
C ILE A 39 4.36 -2.06 3.66
N ARG A 40 3.75 -1.27 4.54
CA ARG A 40 4.37 -0.85 5.80
C ARG A 40 4.80 -2.04 6.65
N LYS A 41 3.94 -3.06 6.75
CA LYS A 41 4.24 -4.31 7.45
C LYS A 41 5.39 -5.08 6.78
N LEU A 42 5.43 -5.08 5.45
CA LEU A 42 6.54 -5.66 4.69
C LEU A 42 7.85 -4.91 4.96
N GLU A 43 7.82 -3.58 4.93
CA GLU A 43 8.98 -2.73 5.21
C GLU A 43 9.51 -2.92 6.64
N ASP A 44 8.61 -3.10 7.61
CA ASP A 44 8.96 -3.43 9.01
C ASP A 44 9.65 -4.79 9.12
N GLU A 45 9.10 -5.82 8.45
CA GLU A 45 9.68 -7.17 8.43
C GLU A 45 11.02 -7.21 7.67
N LEU A 46 11.21 -6.39 6.62
CA LEU A 46 12.47 -6.30 5.88
C LEU A 46 13.49 -5.35 6.52
N GLY A 47 13.05 -4.41 7.37
CA GLY A 47 13.90 -3.38 7.98
C GLY A 47 14.34 -2.26 7.05
N PHE A 48 13.75 -2.13 5.86
CA PHE A 48 14.04 -1.03 4.92
C PHE A 48 12.83 -0.66 4.07
N ALA A 49 12.78 0.62 3.67
CA ALA A 49 11.71 1.12 2.82
C ALA A 49 11.86 0.62 1.39
N VAL A 50 10.80 0.01 0.86
CA VAL A 50 10.76 -0.54 -0.51
C VAL A 50 10.01 0.39 -1.48
N ILE A 51 9.19 1.33 -0.99
CA ILE A 51 8.39 2.20 -1.86
C ILE A 51 8.62 3.68 -1.53
N ARG A 52 9.02 4.44 -2.56
CA ARG A 52 9.21 5.89 -2.44
C ARG A 52 7.87 6.60 -2.56
N SER A 53 7.29 6.94 -1.41
CA SER A 53 6.06 7.74 -1.36
C SER A 53 6.33 9.18 -1.80
N ARG A 54 6.14 9.48 -3.10
CA ARG A 54 6.00 10.87 -3.57
C ARG A 54 4.58 11.33 -3.28
N GLN A 55 4.39 12.07 -2.19
CA GLN A 55 3.10 12.62 -1.77
C GLN A 55 2.81 13.97 -2.48
N PRO A 56 1.54 14.45 -2.57
CA PRO A 56 0.80 14.85 -1.38
C PRO A 56 -0.68 14.43 -1.29
N MET A 57 -1.15 14.59 -0.06
CA MET A 57 -2.50 14.44 0.47
C MET A 57 -3.49 15.43 -0.15
N GLN A 58 -4.71 14.98 -0.46
CA GLN A 58 -5.85 15.88 -0.68
C GLN A 58 -6.85 15.70 0.48
N TYR A 59 -6.80 16.63 1.44
CA TYR A 59 -7.91 16.91 2.34
C TYR A 59 -8.77 18.01 1.71
N LEU A 60 -10.01 17.71 1.31
CA LEU A 60 -11.13 18.65 1.02
C LEU A 60 -12.39 17.77 1.11
N CYS A 61 -13.22 17.77 2.15
CA CYS A 61 -13.96 18.88 2.73
C CYS A 61 -14.18 18.65 4.25
N GLY A 62 -14.14 19.73 5.04
CA GLY A 62 -14.42 19.72 6.48
C GLY A 62 -15.91 19.50 6.83
N PRO A 63 -16.24 19.43 8.13
CA PRO A 63 -17.60 19.25 8.60
C PRO A 63 -18.34 20.59 8.56
N SER A 64 -19.26 20.79 7.61
CA SER A 64 -20.31 21.82 7.74
C SER A 64 -21.41 21.67 6.68
N LEU A 65 -22.66 21.81 7.12
CA LEU A 65 -23.96 21.83 6.41
C LEU A 65 -24.69 20.49 6.17
N ALA A 66 -25.48 20.05 7.17
CA ALA A 66 -26.96 20.03 7.14
C ALA A 66 -27.51 19.28 8.36
#